data_AF-A0AAD3H4Q0-F1
#
_entry.id   AF-A0AAD3H4Q0-F1
#
_cell.length_a   1.000
_cell.length_b   1.000
_cell.length_c   1.000
_cell.angle_alpha   90.00
_cell.angle_beta   90.00
_cell.angle_gamma   90.00
#
_symmetry.space_group_name_H-M   'P 1'
#
loop_
_entity.id
_entity.type
_entity.pdbx_description
1 polymer ?
#
loop_
_entity_poly.entity_id
_entity_poly.type
_entity_poly.pdbx_seq_one_letter_code
_entity_poly.pdbx_strand_id
1 'polypeptide(L)'
;MKFTTALSLLSLVASASACSFENVEFDNCELPDILGATGCDEAGLTALLGTDARGWATTACSEVREQIKADMLPWDRVTVRGRQFDDTFFDGGSIFNTGPMISGTTMDTDPELARIKDIKEFVNPNGGIAWPDSYHRNFDLETCDAEAVMCCWKATRLGTSPNAPQISSGNANICHHDIADSPKSARVAGGQTLFLEDSEGTSVCHGFFWDGDSKASDYKGNLLFHVAMEHGLLNNGFVRNVPSAPMCACIEQMPTVSKAGCSDVSVVETYKVVDDPVKGHYIELAKDPVVTFDNCRSQDLKTAYEAVKTTQLTKIAATNEDCDKQAEDMIREYGFAPKDPSMNWEPIAGRGNLAYPIKSNGDVVELMNQSQNKIIRRKCLECDLSHSDIYYVRVSKGDLPEGFDLQNTLLDRWVEGEHNKFNVDFELYNDYEAALKRDESKRWTYCNFHSHIGFPRDCGPTQYSPHNWNKFYSGWSKDVAFFVDMSDNVAATA
;
A
#
# COMPACT_ATOMS: atom_id res chain seq x y z
N MET A 1 -74.57 -64.37 13.92
CA MET A 1 -73.54 -65.29 13.39
C MET A 1 -73.03 -64.68 12.09
N LYS A 2 -71.72 -64.36 12.02
CA LYS A 2 -70.94 -63.91 10.83
C LYS A 2 -71.25 -62.49 10.31
N PHE A 3 -70.38 -61.49 10.51
CA PHE A 3 -69.05 -61.17 9.94
C PHE A 3 -69.16 -60.23 8.73
N THR A 4 -68.58 -59.01 8.87
CA THR A 4 -67.80 -58.17 7.90
C THR A 4 -68.34 -57.96 6.47
N THR A 5 -68.17 -56.83 5.78
CA THR A 5 -66.92 -56.06 5.57
C THR A 5 -67.24 -54.70 4.93
N ALA A 6 -66.38 -53.71 5.21
CA ALA A 6 -66.29 -52.41 4.54
C ALA A 6 -65.67 -52.50 3.12
N LEU A 7 -66.00 -51.53 2.26
CA LEU A 7 -65.21 -50.89 1.18
C LEU A 7 -66.24 -50.02 0.40
N SER A 8 -66.05 -48.75 0.06
CA SER A 8 -64.89 -48.13 -0.57
C SER A 8 -65.07 -46.60 -0.50
N LEU A 9 -64.18 -45.90 0.20
CA LEU A 9 -63.89 -44.50 -0.12
C LEU A 9 -62.76 -44.55 -1.15
N LEU A 10 -63.03 -44.08 -2.37
CA LEU A 10 -62.01 -43.74 -3.34
C LEU A 10 -61.15 -42.61 -2.74
N SER A 11 -59.98 -42.97 -2.23
CA SER A 11 -58.87 -42.05 -2.02
C SER A 11 -58.36 -41.59 -3.39
N LEU A 12 -58.32 -40.27 -3.60
CA LEU A 12 -57.50 -39.66 -4.65
C LEU A 12 -56.07 -40.16 -4.47
N VAL A 13 -55.60 -41.00 -5.39
CA VAL A 13 -54.17 -41.23 -5.58
C VAL A 13 -53.66 -39.99 -6.30
N ALA A 14 -53.21 -39.00 -5.53
CA ALA A 14 -52.23 -38.06 -6.05
C ALA A 14 -51.03 -38.91 -6.46
N SER A 15 -50.69 -38.87 -7.75
CA SER A 15 -49.48 -39.44 -8.30
C SER A 15 -48.28 -38.77 -7.63
N ALA A 16 -47.86 -39.32 -6.48
CA ALA A 16 -46.53 -39.08 -5.93
C ALA A 16 -45.55 -39.57 -7.00
N SER A 17 -44.93 -38.64 -7.71
CA SER A 17 -43.80 -38.93 -8.56
C SER A 17 -42.78 -39.72 -7.74
N ALA A 18 -42.36 -40.88 -8.25
CA ALA A 18 -41.34 -41.73 -7.65
C ALA A 18 -39.96 -41.03 -7.75
N CYS A 19 -39.78 -39.92 -7.05
CA CYS A 19 -38.50 -39.26 -6.94
C CYS A 19 -37.64 -39.95 -5.87
N SER A 20 -36.33 -39.97 -6.10
CA SER A 20 -35.33 -40.51 -5.18
C SER A 20 -34.46 -39.35 -4.75
N PHE A 21 -34.25 -39.16 -3.46
CA PHE A 21 -33.51 -38.01 -2.95
C PHE A 21 -32.25 -38.38 -2.14
N GLU A 22 -32.25 -39.55 -1.51
CA GLU A 22 -31.07 -40.06 -0.79
C GLU A 22 -29.94 -40.45 -1.74
N ASN A 23 -28.71 -40.11 -1.36
CA ASN A 23 -27.48 -40.40 -2.11
C ASN A 23 -27.45 -39.86 -3.56
N VAL A 24 -28.31 -38.90 -3.89
CA VAL A 24 -28.27 -38.19 -5.16
C VAL A 24 -27.29 -37.03 -5.05
N GLU A 25 -26.35 -36.95 -5.99
CA GLU A 25 -25.31 -35.91 -6.03
C GLU A 25 -25.82 -34.59 -6.64
N PHE A 26 -25.45 -33.46 -6.04
CA PHE A 26 -25.73 -32.10 -6.53
C PHE A 26 -24.64 -31.10 -6.12
N ASP A 27 -24.38 -30.05 -6.92
CA ASP A 27 -23.19 -29.18 -6.75
C ASP A 27 -23.45 -27.81 -6.10
N ASN A 28 -24.72 -27.38 -6.01
CA ASN A 28 -25.11 -26.18 -5.29
C ASN A 28 -26.10 -26.55 -4.19
N CYS A 29 -25.80 -26.17 -2.96
CA CYS A 29 -26.68 -26.43 -1.84
C CYS A 29 -27.80 -25.39 -1.78
N GLU A 30 -28.71 -25.46 -2.75
CA GLU A 30 -29.94 -24.68 -2.79
C GLU A 30 -31.12 -25.58 -3.16
N LEU A 31 -32.31 -25.25 -2.67
CA LEU A 31 -33.52 -26.04 -2.92
C LEU A 31 -33.76 -26.31 -4.42
N PRO A 32 -33.63 -25.35 -5.35
CA PRO A 32 -33.84 -25.61 -6.77
C PRO A 32 -32.91 -26.69 -7.35
N ASP A 33 -31.63 -26.69 -6.97
CA ASP A 33 -30.66 -27.68 -7.40
C ASP A 33 -30.93 -29.05 -6.79
N ILE A 34 -31.34 -29.11 -5.52
CA ILE A 34 -31.77 -30.34 -4.86
C ILE A 34 -32.98 -30.95 -5.58
N LEU A 35 -34.01 -30.14 -5.85
CA LEU A 35 -35.20 -30.61 -6.59
C LEU A 35 -34.84 -31.06 -8.02
N GLY A 36 -33.99 -30.30 -8.70
CA GLY A 36 -33.51 -30.62 -10.05
C GLY A 36 -32.74 -31.94 -10.12
N ALA A 37 -31.86 -32.18 -9.15
CA ALA A 37 -31.05 -33.41 -9.10
C ALA A 37 -31.89 -34.64 -8.70
N THR A 38 -32.80 -34.48 -7.73
CA THR A 38 -33.61 -35.59 -7.19
C THR A 38 -34.84 -35.92 -8.05
N GLY A 39 -35.23 -35.00 -8.93
CA GLY A 39 -36.46 -35.10 -9.72
C GLY A 39 -37.74 -34.97 -8.87
N CYS A 40 -37.62 -34.52 -7.62
CA CYS A 40 -38.74 -34.22 -6.74
C CYS A 40 -39.32 -32.84 -7.08
N ASP A 41 -40.63 -32.67 -6.86
CA ASP A 41 -41.21 -31.35 -6.63
C ASP A 41 -41.16 -31.01 -5.12
N GLU A 42 -41.40 -29.73 -4.76
CA GLU A 42 -41.29 -29.26 -3.36
C GLU A 42 -42.26 -30.01 -2.43
N ALA A 43 -43.45 -30.37 -2.92
CA ALA A 43 -44.44 -31.13 -2.17
C ALA A 43 -44.01 -32.59 -1.95
N GLY A 44 -43.44 -33.24 -2.97
CA GLY A 44 -42.91 -34.58 -2.90
C GLY A 44 -41.72 -34.68 -1.95
N LEU A 45 -40.79 -33.71 -2.01
CA LEU A 45 -39.66 -33.65 -1.08
C LEU A 45 -40.13 -33.41 0.36
N THR A 46 -41.11 -32.52 0.58
CA THR A 46 -41.71 -32.29 1.91
C THR A 46 -42.34 -33.56 2.48
N ALA A 47 -43.05 -34.34 1.64
CA ALA A 47 -43.66 -35.60 2.06
C ALA A 47 -42.61 -36.66 2.44
N LEU A 48 -41.47 -36.69 1.76
CA LEU A 48 -40.37 -37.61 2.04
C LEU A 48 -39.59 -37.23 3.29
N LEU A 49 -39.27 -35.94 3.47
CA LEU A 49 -38.55 -35.43 4.64
C LEU A 49 -39.39 -35.42 5.92
N GLY A 50 -40.73 -35.42 5.80
CA GLY A 50 -41.64 -35.26 6.93
C GLY A 50 -41.63 -33.85 7.55
N THR A 51 -41.01 -32.88 6.88
CA THR A 51 -40.90 -31.47 7.27
C THR A 51 -40.88 -30.58 6.03
N ASP A 52 -41.06 -29.27 6.21
CA ASP A 52 -41.01 -28.27 5.13
C ASP A 52 -39.67 -28.34 4.38
N ALA A 53 -39.73 -28.65 3.08
CA ALA A 53 -38.54 -28.86 2.26
C ALA A 53 -37.64 -27.62 2.18
N ARG A 54 -38.24 -26.43 2.14
CA ARG A 54 -37.52 -25.16 2.07
C ARG A 54 -36.76 -24.86 3.36
N GLY A 55 -37.44 -24.91 4.49
CA GLY A 55 -36.84 -24.71 5.80
C GLY A 55 -35.76 -25.75 6.11
N TRP A 56 -35.99 -27.00 5.74
CA TRP A 56 -34.98 -28.06 5.84
C TRP A 56 -33.77 -27.76 4.96
N ALA A 57 -33.94 -27.45 3.67
CA ALA A 57 -32.83 -27.18 2.77
C ALA A 57 -31.98 -25.98 3.24
N THR A 58 -32.61 -24.89 3.68
CA THR A 58 -31.90 -23.74 4.26
C THR A 58 -31.06 -24.12 5.47
N THR A 59 -31.63 -24.93 6.37
CA THR A 59 -30.94 -25.36 7.60
C THR A 59 -29.80 -26.32 7.28
N ALA A 60 -30.07 -27.40 6.54
CA ALA A 60 -29.09 -28.41 6.19
C ALA A 60 -27.92 -27.85 5.36
N CYS A 61 -28.21 -26.92 4.44
CA CYS A 61 -27.16 -26.24 3.66
C CYS A 61 -26.32 -25.28 4.49
N SER A 62 -26.91 -24.61 5.50
CA SER A 62 -26.14 -23.81 6.46
C SER A 62 -25.27 -24.69 7.34
N GLU A 63 -25.80 -25.82 7.83
CA GLU A 63 -25.09 -26.74 8.71
C GLU A 63 -23.90 -27.41 8.01
N VAL A 64 -24.09 -27.91 6.78
CA VAL A 64 -23.00 -28.53 6.02
C VAL A 64 -21.90 -27.51 5.69
N ARG A 65 -22.26 -26.25 5.38
CA ARG A 65 -21.28 -25.19 5.12
C ARG A 65 -20.44 -24.86 6.35
N GLU A 66 -21.06 -24.77 7.53
CA GLU A 66 -20.32 -24.55 8.78
C GLU A 66 -19.45 -25.76 9.15
N GLN A 67 -19.91 -26.98 8.87
CA GLN A 67 -19.11 -28.19 9.05
C GLN A 67 -17.88 -28.20 8.12
N ILE A 68 -18.05 -27.84 6.84
CA ILE A 68 -16.93 -27.73 5.88
C ILE A 68 -15.88 -26.74 6.39
N LYS A 69 -16.30 -25.56 6.88
CA LYS A 69 -15.40 -24.57 7.49
C LYS A 69 -14.68 -25.11 8.72
N ALA A 70 -15.38 -25.84 9.58
CA ALA A 70 -14.80 -26.44 10.78
C ALA A 70 -13.78 -27.55 10.47
N ASP A 71 -13.95 -28.24 9.35
CA ASP A 71 -13.06 -29.31 8.89
C ASP A 71 -11.86 -28.80 8.09
N MET A 72 -11.82 -27.51 7.74
CA MET A 72 -10.68 -26.91 7.06
C MET A 72 -9.41 -26.98 7.90
N LEU A 73 -8.27 -27.18 7.25
CA LEU A 73 -6.97 -27.21 7.90
C LEU A 73 -6.70 -25.85 8.58
N PRO A 74 -6.55 -25.81 9.91
CA PRO A 74 -6.20 -24.57 10.61
C PRO A 74 -4.84 -24.05 10.13
N TRP A 75 -4.69 -22.73 10.00
CA TRP A 75 -3.49 -22.15 9.40
C TRP A 75 -2.18 -22.52 10.13
N ASP A 76 -2.21 -22.63 11.46
CA ASP A 76 -1.05 -23.04 12.28
C ASP A 76 -0.53 -24.46 11.94
N ARG A 77 -1.35 -25.26 11.25
CA ARG A 77 -1.01 -26.61 10.76
C ARG A 77 -0.44 -26.63 9.34
N VAL A 78 -0.36 -25.49 8.67
CA VAL A 78 0.26 -25.37 7.34
C VAL A 78 1.75 -25.64 7.45
N THR A 79 2.49 -24.84 8.22
CA THR A 79 3.94 -25.01 8.40
C THR A 79 4.29 -25.96 9.55
N VAL A 80 3.44 -26.04 10.59
CA VAL A 80 3.70 -26.76 11.85
C VAL A 80 4.98 -26.27 12.54
N ARG A 81 5.39 -25.02 12.30
CA ARG A 81 6.57 -24.38 12.93
C ARG A 81 6.20 -23.32 13.97
N GLY A 82 4.90 -23.11 14.17
CA GLY A 82 4.34 -22.21 15.18
C GLY A 82 4.24 -20.76 14.73
N ARG A 83 3.40 -20.00 15.44
CA ARG A 83 3.02 -18.61 15.10
C ARG A 83 4.18 -17.69 14.78
N GLN A 84 5.24 -17.71 15.57
CA GLN A 84 6.39 -16.84 15.34
C GLN A 84 7.06 -17.12 13.99
N PHE A 85 7.11 -18.38 13.57
CA PHE A 85 7.67 -18.75 12.27
C PHE A 85 6.81 -18.21 11.13
N ASP A 86 5.49 -18.39 11.22
CA ASP A 86 4.53 -17.92 10.22
C ASP A 86 4.56 -16.38 10.11
N ASP A 87 4.48 -15.69 11.26
CA ASP A 87 4.65 -14.24 11.38
C ASP A 87 5.93 -13.75 10.68
N THR A 88 7.05 -14.40 11.00
CA THR A 88 8.34 -14.00 10.42
C THR A 88 8.43 -14.38 8.93
N PHE A 89 7.68 -15.38 8.45
CA PHE A 89 7.62 -15.71 7.02
C PHE A 89 6.93 -14.60 6.24
N PHE A 90 5.76 -14.17 6.71
CA PHE A 90 4.99 -13.11 6.07
C PHE A 90 5.59 -11.72 6.24
N ASP A 91 6.52 -11.55 7.19
CA ASP A 91 7.38 -10.35 7.26
C ASP A 91 8.64 -10.43 6.39
N GLY A 92 8.91 -11.55 5.71
CA GLY A 92 10.10 -11.72 4.87
C GLY A 92 11.39 -12.12 5.61
N GLY A 93 11.31 -12.53 6.88
CA GLY A 93 12.48 -12.80 7.73
C GLY A 93 12.75 -14.26 8.11
N SER A 94 11.82 -15.19 7.87
CA SER A 94 12.00 -16.61 8.26
C SER A 94 13.09 -17.32 7.44
N ILE A 95 13.41 -18.57 7.79
CA ILE A 95 14.38 -19.37 7.04
C ILE A 95 13.95 -19.63 5.59
N PHE A 96 12.64 -19.61 5.29
CA PHE A 96 12.15 -19.70 3.92
C PHE A 96 12.57 -18.49 3.08
N ASN A 97 12.72 -17.33 3.72
CA ASN A 97 13.13 -16.09 3.05
C ASN A 97 14.64 -15.85 3.07
N THR A 98 15.31 -16.30 4.13
CA THR A 98 16.72 -15.96 4.40
C THR A 98 17.68 -17.12 4.20
N GLY A 99 17.18 -18.35 4.25
CA GLY A 99 17.98 -19.57 4.15
C GLY A 99 18.42 -19.86 2.72
N PRO A 100 19.69 -20.23 2.51
CA PRO A 100 20.13 -20.70 1.19
C PRO A 100 19.38 -21.98 0.81
N MET A 101 19.12 -22.19 -0.48
CA MET A 101 18.73 -23.50 -0.97
C MET A 101 19.83 -24.52 -0.64
N ILE A 102 19.45 -25.72 -0.22
CA ILE A 102 20.43 -26.78 0.02
C ILE A 102 21.13 -27.11 -1.30
N SER A 103 22.47 -27.10 -1.30
CA SER A 103 23.26 -27.36 -2.50
C SER A 103 22.90 -28.72 -3.10
N GLY A 104 22.60 -28.74 -4.41
CA GLY A 104 22.17 -29.95 -5.13
C GLY A 104 20.68 -30.27 -5.02
N THR A 105 19.88 -29.43 -4.36
CA THR A 105 18.41 -29.53 -4.34
C THR A 105 17.76 -28.51 -5.28
N THR A 106 16.58 -28.88 -5.79
CA THR A 106 15.59 -28.01 -6.45
C THR A 106 14.53 -27.59 -5.43
N MET A 107 13.63 -26.65 -5.76
CA MET A 107 12.50 -26.33 -4.88
C MET A 107 11.65 -27.56 -4.54
N ASP A 108 11.50 -28.50 -5.48
CA ASP A 108 10.75 -29.74 -5.29
C ASP A 108 11.44 -30.78 -4.41
N THR A 109 12.75 -30.61 -4.15
CA THR A 109 13.58 -31.55 -3.37
C THR A 109 14.21 -30.89 -2.15
N ASP A 110 13.89 -29.62 -1.87
CA ASP A 110 14.30 -28.93 -0.65
C ASP A 110 13.51 -29.51 0.55
N PRO A 111 14.17 -30.20 1.50
CA PRO A 111 13.49 -30.79 2.65
C PRO A 111 12.87 -29.74 3.57
N GLU A 112 13.33 -28.47 3.54
CA GLU A 112 12.69 -27.40 4.30
C GLU A 112 11.27 -27.09 3.78
N LEU A 113 11.01 -27.37 2.49
CA LEU A 113 9.74 -27.09 1.81
C LEU A 113 8.83 -28.33 1.66
N ALA A 114 9.28 -29.51 2.12
CA ALA A 114 8.54 -30.77 1.95
C ALA A 114 7.09 -30.68 2.46
N ARG A 115 6.87 -30.07 3.62
CA ARG A 115 5.51 -29.87 4.16
C ARG A 115 4.66 -28.97 3.27
N ILE A 116 5.22 -27.88 2.74
CA ILE A 116 4.49 -26.95 1.86
C ILE A 116 4.12 -27.67 0.56
N LYS A 117 5.00 -28.54 0.06
CA LYS A 117 4.71 -29.41 -1.08
C LYS A 117 3.56 -30.39 -0.78
N ASP A 118 3.55 -31.03 0.37
CA ASP A 118 2.43 -31.91 0.77
C ASP A 118 1.10 -31.14 0.82
N ILE A 119 1.10 -29.91 1.37
CA ILE A 119 -0.10 -29.07 1.37
C ILE A 119 -0.52 -28.74 -0.06
N LYS A 120 0.41 -28.33 -0.94
CA LYS A 120 0.15 -28.06 -2.36
C LYS A 120 -0.45 -29.27 -3.08
N GLU A 121 0.06 -30.47 -2.84
CA GLU A 121 -0.34 -31.68 -3.58
C GLU A 121 -1.65 -32.29 -3.07
N PHE A 122 -1.88 -32.28 -1.75
CA PHE A 122 -2.97 -33.06 -1.14
C PHE A 122 -4.07 -32.22 -0.52
N VAL A 123 -3.75 -31.06 0.07
CA VAL A 123 -4.71 -30.26 0.84
C VAL A 123 -5.28 -29.13 -0.01
N ASN A 124 -4.42 -28.33 -0.64
CA ASN A 124 -4.82 -27.12 -1.37
C ASN A 124 -5.82 -27.38 -2.52
N PRO A 125 -5.70 -28.46 -3.32
CA PRO A 125 -6.63 -28.73 -4.43
C PRO A 125 -7.87 -29.55 -4.03
N ASN A 126 -7.84 -30.25 -2.88
CA ASN A 126 -8.88 -31.21 -2.47
C ASN A 126 -9.54 -30.88 -1.12
N GLY A 127 -9.25 -29.73 -0.53
CA GLY A 127 -9.68 -29.40 0.83
C GLY A 127 -9.62 -27.91 1.11
N GLY A 128 -10.10 -27.49 2.27
CA GLY A 128 -10.03 -26.10 2.71
C GLY A 128 -8.85 -25.83 3.64
N ILE A 129 -8.26 -24.65 3.52
CA ILE A 129 -7.31 -24.07 4.47
C ILE A 129 -8.03 -22.89 5.12
N ALA A 130 -8.16 -22.92 6.45
CA ALA A 130 -8.82 -21.86 7.18
C ALA A 130 -8.02 -20.56 7.09
N TRP A 131 -8.72 -19.43 7.01
CA TRP A 131 -8.08 -18.11 7.06
C TRP A 131 -7.37 -17.89 8.40
N PRO A 132 -6.16 -17.29 8.44
CA PRO A 132 -5.42 -17.04 9.67
C PRO A 132 -5.96 -15.85 10.49
N ASP A 133 -7.28 -15.71 10.61
CA ASP A 133 -7.91 -14.60 11.31
C ASP A 133 -7.47 -14.55 12.78
N SER A 134 -7.07 -13.38 13.28
CA SER A 134 -6.51 -13.13 14.63
C SER A 134 -5.24 -13.94 15.01
N TYR A 135 -4.95 -15.05 14.32
CA TYR A 135 -3.72 -15.81 14.43
C TYR A 135 -2.56 -15.03 13.85
N HIS A 136 -2.75 -14.38 12.69
CA HIS A 136 -1.71 -13.60 12.06
C HIS A 136 -2.12 -12.14 11.93
N ARG A 137 -1.32 -11.24 12.51
CA ARG A 137 -1.60 -9.80 12.56
C ARG A 137 -1.63 -9.09 11.19
N ASN A 138 -1.15 -9.76 10.14
CA ASN A 138 -1.09 -9.22 8.78
C ASN A 138 -2.39 -9.53 8.02
N PHE A 139 -3.23 -10.42 8.57
CA PHE A 139 -4.44 -10.95 7.95
C PHE A 139 -5.64 -10.90 8.92
N ASP A 140 -5.56 -10.01 9.91
CA ASP A 140 -6.64 -9.75 10.85
C ASP A 140 -7.78 -9.06 10.11
N LEU A 141 -8.96 -9.69 10.08
CA LEU A 141 -10.11 -9.21 9.31
C LEU A 141 -10.62 -7.87 9.84
N GLU A 142 -10.34 -7.49 11.09
CA GLU A 142 -10.69 -6.17 11.64
C GLU A 142 -9.89 -5.02 10.98
N THR A 143 -8.79 -5.35 10.29
CA THR A 143 -7.89 -4.38 9.64
C THR A 143 -7.76 -4.60 8.13
N CYS A 144 -8.65 -5.41 7.55
CA CYS A 144 -8.61 -5.88 6.16
C CYS A 144 -9.85 -5.43 5.38
N ASP A 145 -10.19 -4.15 5.49
CA ASP A 145 -11.45 -3.56 5.02
C ASP A 145 -11.67 -3.74 3.51
N ALA A 146 -10.60 -3.75 2.72
CA ALA A 146 -10.64 -3.94 1.29
C ALA A 146 -10.97 -5.38 0.90
N GLU A 147 -10.87 -6.37 1.80
CA GLU A 147 -11.00 -7.79 1.48
C GLU A 147 -10.00 -8.25 0.39
N ALA A 148 -8.79 -7.70 0.43
CA ALA A 148 -7.73 -7.96 -0.53
C ALA A 148 -6.39 -8.15 0.16
N VAL A 149 -5.60 -9.09 -0.35
CA VAL A 149 -4.22 -9.34 0.09
C VAL A 149 -3.27 -9.09 -1.06
N MET A 150 -2.12 -8.51 -0.73
CA MET A 150 -1.01 -8.37 -1.66
C MET A 150 0.26 -8.95 -1.03
N CYS A 151 1.03 -9.66 -1.84
CA CYS A 151 2.39 -10.09 -1.56
C CYS A 151 3.34 -9.33 -2.48
N CYS A 152 4.47 -8.84 -1.96
CA CYS A 152 5.52 -8.21 -2.74
C CYS A 152 6.89 -8.78 -2.36
N TRP A 153 7.65 -9.18 -3.37
CA TRP A 153 8.96 -9.80 -3.23
C TRP A 153 10.06 -9.01 -3.92
N LYS A 154 11.24 -9.02 -3.32
CA LYS A 154 12.43 -8.30 -3.80
C LYS A 154 13.59 -9.20 -4.21
N ALA A 155 13.51 -10.49 -3.94
CA ALA A 155 14.55 -11.45 -4.28
C ALA A 155 13.94 -12.80 -4.69
N THR A 156 14.79 -13.66 -5.24
CA THR A 156 14.48 -15.08 -5.42
C THR A 156 15.47 -15.92 -4.63
N ARG A 157 15.20 -17.20 -4.42
CA ARG A 157 16.18 -18.19 -3.96
C ARG A 157 16.66 -19.11 -5.09
N LEU A 158 16.10 -18.96 -6.30
CA LEU A 158 16.53 -19.65 -7.52
C LEU A 158 17.86 -19.05 -8.02
N GLY A 159 18.99 -19.55 -7.52
CA GLY A 159 20.32 -19.12 -7.98
C GLY A 159 21.46 -19.79 -7.21
N THR A 160 22.63 -19.91 -7.84
CA THR A 160 23.82 -20.59 -7.28
C THR A 160 24.69 -19.70 -6.38
N SER A 161 24.32 -18.42 -6.18
CA SER A 161 25.06 -17.46 -5.36
C SER A 161 24.19 -16.90 -4.22
N PRO A 162 24.61 -17.03 -2.95
CA PRO A 162 23.92 -16.46 -1.79
C PRO A 162 23.80 -14.92 -1.83
N ASN A 163 24.59 -14.24 -2.66
CA ASN A 163 24.77 -12.79 -2.63
C ASN A 163 24.13 -12.02 -3.79
N ALA A 164 23.41 -12.67 -4.72
CA ALA A 164 22.59 -11.93 -5.70
C ALA A 164 21.55 -12.80 -6.44
N PRO A 165 20.66 -13.56 -5.78
CA PRO A 165 19.49 -14.05 -6.49
C PRO A 165 18.49 -12.88 -6.63
N GLN A 166 18.74 -12.06 -7.66
CA GLN A 166 17.86 -10.97 -8.08
C GLN A 166 16.72 -11.53 -8.90
N ILE A 167 15.53 -10.94 -8.77
CA ILE A 167 14.44 -11.23 -9.69
C ILE A 167 14.87 -10.70 -11.08
N SER A 168 14.90 -11.58 -12.09
CA SER A 168 15.36 -11.23 -13.44
C SER A 168 14.31 -10.45 -14.25
N SER A 169 13.03 -10.54 -13.88
CA SER A 169 11.92 -9.81 -14.50
C SER A 169 10.88 -9.43 -13.44
N GLY A 170 10.76 -8.13 -13.16
CA GLY A 170 9.77 -7.59 -12.24
C GLY A 170 8.45 -7.30 -12.94
N ASN A 171 7.36 -7.21 -12.19
CA ASN A 171 6.06 -6.80 -12.71
C ASN A 171 5.55 -5.48 -12.12
N ALA A 172 6.26 -4.91 -11.14
CA ALA A 172 5.82 -3.76 -10.36
C ALA A 172 7.00 -2.87 -9.98
N ASN A 173 6.74 -1.56 -9.91
CA ASN A 173 7.56 -0.58 -9.21
C ASN A 173 6.98 -0.38 -7.82
N ILE A 174 7.84 -0.13 -6.83
CA ILE A 174 7.40 0.20 -5.47
C ILE A 174 7.45 1.71 -5.34
N CYS A 175 6.34 2.37 -5.05
CA CYS A 175 6.27 3.83 -5.01
C CYS A 175 6.80 4.34 -3.67
N HIS A 176 6.15 3.89 -2.60
CA HIS A 176 6.48 4.26 -1.23
C HIS A 176 5.86 3.26 -0.26
N HIS A 177 6.32 3.29 0.99
CA HIS A 177 5.68 2.60 2.10
C HIS A 177 5.54 3.54 3.30
N ASP A 178 4.31 3.71 3.78
CA ASP A 178 4.07 4.31 5.08
C ASP A 178 4.22 3.24 6.17
N ILE A 179 5.25 3.41 6.98
CA ILE A 179 5.59 2.46 8.05
C ILE A 179 4.47 2.38 9.10
N ALA A 180 3.67 3.44 9.24
CA ALA A 180 2.53 3.45 10.16
C ALA A 180 1.43 2.46 9.76
N ASP A 181 1.40 2.00 8.50
CA ASP A 181 0.46 0.98 8.04
C ASP A 181 0.84 -0.43 8.54
N SER A 182 2.12 -0.66 8.84
CA SER A 182 2.62 -1.98 9.26
C SER A 182 3.71 -1.91 10.35
N PRO A 183 3.50 -1.20 11.48
CA PRO A 183 4.56 -0.85 12.42
C PRO A 183 5.17 -2.08 13.11
N LYS A 184 4.39 -3.15 13.30
CA LYS A 184 4.85 -4.39 13.91
C LYS A 184 5.80 -5.17 12.99
N SER A 185 5.53 -5.18 11.68
CA SER A 185 6.39 -5.81 10.68
C SER A 185 7.65 -4.98 10.43
N ALA A 186 7.52 -3.66 10.40
CA ALA A 186 8.65 -2.73 10.29
C ALA A 186 9.52 -2.66 11.57
N ARG A 187 8.95 -3.01 12.73
CA ARG A 187 9.54 -2.88 14.07
C ARG A 187 9.85 -1.42 14.45
N VAL A 188 9.18 -0.48 13.81
CA VAL A 188 9.28 0.97 14.02
C VAL A 188 7.86 1.53 14.00
N ALA A 189 7.57 2.53 14.84
CA ALA A 189 6.21 3.05 15.02
C ALA A 189 5.66 3.81 13.81
N GLY A 190 6.52 4.33 12.94
CA GLY A 190 6.14 5.12 11.77
C GLY A 190 7.36 5.65 11.03
N GLY A 191 7.10 6.36 9.93
CA GLY A 191 8.10 6.85 8.99
C GLY A 191 7.70 6.53 7.56
N GLN A 192 8.49 6.99 6.61
CA GLN A 192 8.26 6.73 5.19
C GLN A 192 9.49 6.09 4.58
N THR A 193 9.24 5.10 3.73
CA THR A 193 10.25 4.59 2.80
C THR A 193 9.85 5.02 1.40
N LEU A 194 10.77 5.67 0.71
CA LEU A 194 10.56 6.26 -0.61
C LEU A 194 11.52 5.60 -1.59
N PHE A 195 11.02 5.26 -2.76
CA PHE A 195 11.83 4.68 -3.83
C PHE A 195 11.71 5.59 -5.05
N LEU A 196 12.75 6.38 -5.30
CA LEU A 196 12.80 7.30 -6.43
C LEU A 196 13.53 6.67 -7.60
N GLU A 197 13.15 7.03 -8.82
CA GLU A 197 13.87 6.69 -10.05
C GLU A 197 14.21 5.19 -10.14
N ASP A 198 13.25 4.32 -9.82
CA ASP A 198 13.41 2.85 -9.78
C ASP A 198 14.51 2.33 -8.81
N SER A 199 14.89 3.12 -7.79
CA SER A 199 15.94 2.76 -6.82
C SER A 199 15.65 1.49 -6.00
N GLU A 200 14.41 1.02 -5.97
CA GLU A 200 14.04 -0.25 -5.36
C GLU A 200 14.63 -1.44 -6.11
N GLY A 201 14.93 -1.31 -7.42
CA GLY A 201 15.31 -2.42 -8.30
C GLY A 201 14.15 -3.39 -8.59
N THR A 202 14.42 -4.57 -9.15
CA THR A 202 13.34 -5.47 -9.57
C THR A 202 12.40 -5.88 -8.41
N SER A 203 11.09 -5.80 -8.62
CA SER A 203 10.08 -6.29 -7.68
C SER A 203 8.98 -7.08 -8.37
N VAL A 204 8.40 -8.04 -7.66
CA VAL A 204 7.20 -8.75 -8.10
C VAL A 204 6.15 -8.61 -7.03
N CYS A 205 4.97 -8.12 -7.39
CA CYS A 205 3.81 -8.11 -6.53
C CYS A 205 2.68 -8.96 -7.12
N HIS A 206 1.99 -9.71 -6.27
CA HIS A 206 0.87 -10.58 -6.63
C HIS A 206 -0.11 -10.64 -5.47
N GLY A 207 -1.40 -10.66 -5.76
CA GLY A 207 -2.42 -10.73 -4.72
C GLY A 207 -3.70 -11.40 -5.17
N PHE A 208 -4.72 -11.26 -4.35
CA PHE A 208 -6.07 -11.76 -4.58
C PHE A 208 -7.04 -10.96 -3.74
N PHE A 209 -8.33 -11.14 -4.02
CA PHE A 209 -9.41 -10.57 -3.21
C PHE A 209 -10.53 -11.59 -3.09
N TRP A 210 -11.44 -11.36 -2.15
CA TRP A 210 -12.65 -12.15 -2.00
C TRP A 210 -13.87 -11.23 -1.95
N ASP A 211 -15.05 -11.81 -2.13
CA ASP A 211 -16.30 -11.06 -2.12
C ASP A 211 -17.26 -11.58 -1.06
N GLY A 212 -17.28 -10.92 0.09
CA GLY A 212 -18.19 -11.19 1.19
C GLY A 212 -18.30 -12.69 1.53
N ASP A 213 -19.54 -13.17 1.66
CA ASP A 213 -19.85 -14.53 2.10
C ASP A 213 -20.09 -15.53 0.94
N SER A 214 -19.47 -15.30 -0.23
CA SER A 214 -19.57 -16.26 -1.33
C SER A 214 -18.92 -17.61 -0.98
N LYS A 215 -19.31 -18.70 -1.66
CA LYS A 215 -18.68 -20.02 -1.51
C LYS A 215 -17.17 -19.95 -1.73
N ALA A 216 -16.71 -19.22 -2.75
CA ALA A 216 -15.28 -19.04 -3.02
C ALA A 216 -14.55 -18.29 -1.87
N SER A 217 -15.23 -17.36 -1.21
CA SER A 217 -14.68 -16.58 -0.09
C SER A 217 -14.42 -17.41 1.17
N ASP A 218 -15.02 -18.60 1.31
CA ASP A 218 -14.68 -19.54 2.39
C ASP A 218 -13.27 -20.12 2.19
N TYR A 219 -12.82 -20.23 0.95
CA TYR A 219 -11.52 -20.78 0.54
C TYR A 219 -10.44 -19.68 0.39
N LYS A 220 -10.63 -18.49 0.96
CA LYS A 220 -9.62 -17.43 0.93
C LYS A 220 -8.29 -17.83 1.59
N GLY A 221 -8.30 -18.76 2.56
CA GLY A 221 -7.07 -19.32 3.12
C GLY A 221 -6.30 -20.16 2.09
N ASN A 222 -7.00 -20.89 1.22
CA ASN A 222 -6.38 -21.57 0.08
C ASN A 222 -5.73 -20.57 -0.89
N LEU A 223 -6.39 -19.44 -1.18
CA LEU A 223 -5.81 -18.37 -1.99
C LEU A 223 -4.55 -17.78 -1.36
N LEU A 224 -4.55 -17.54 -0.04
CA LEU A 224 -3.37 -17.06 0.67
C LEU A 224 -2.21 -18.03 0.56
N PHE A 225 -2.47 -19.33 0.76
CA PHE A 225 -1.46 -20.37 0.57
C PHE A 225 -0.97 -20.42 -0.88
N HIS A 226 -1.90 -20.37 -1.84
CA HIS A 226 -1.59 -20.41 -3.26
C HIS A 226 -0.68 -19.25 -3.66
N VAL A 227 -1.01 -18.00 -3.28
CA VAL A 227 -0.22 -16.84 -3.68
C VAL A 227 1.12 -16.78 -2.93
N ALA A 228 1.10 -16.89 -1.60
CA ALA A 228 2.30 -16.65 -0.80
C ALA A 228 3.30 -17.81 -0.83
N MET A 229 2.81 -19.06 -0.75
CA MET A 229 3.65 -20.23 -0.54
C MET A 229 3.80 -21.09 -1.80
N GLU A 230 2.72 -21.33 -2.55
CA GLU A 230 2.80 -22.13 -3.78
C GLU A 230 3.39 -21.33 -4.95
N HIS A 231 2.74 -20.25 -5.35
CA HIS A 231 3.15 -19.39 -6.46
C HIS A 231 4.46 -18.66 -6.10
N GLY A 232 4.47 -17.94 -4.99
CA GLY A 232 5.64 -17.16 -4.55
C GLY A 232 6.84 -18.06 -4.27
N LEU A 233 6.77 -18.85 -3.19
CA LEU A 233 7.91 -19.59 -2.67
C LEU A 233 8.24 -20.87 -3.46
N LEU A 234 7.29 -21.77 -3.72
CA LEU A 234 7.59 -23.07 -4.35
C LEU A 234 7.88 -22.95 -5.85
N ASN A 235 6.98 -22.31 -6.59
CA ASN A 235 7.04 -22.30 -8.05
C ASN A 235 8.07 -21.31 -8.59
N ASN A 236 8.23 -20.15 -7.93
CA ASN A 236 9.11 -19.07 -8.40
C ASN A 236 10.29 -18.77 -7.46
N GLY A 237 10.32 -19.37 -6.26
CA GLY A 237 11.36 -19.10 -5.27
C GLY A 237 11.41 -17.66 -4.79
N PHE A 238 10.33 -16.87 -4.95
CA PHE A 238 10.29 -15.48 -4.53
C PHE A 238 10.36 -15.37 -3.00
N VAL A 239 11.21 -14.47 -2.53
CA VAL A 239 11.54 -14.27 -1.12
C VAL A 239 11.86 -12.81 -0.83
N ARG A 240 11.91 -12.48 0.47
CA ARG A 240 12.23 -11.17 1.04
C ARG A 240 11.15 -10.12 0.75
N ASN A 241 10.84 -9.37 1.79
CA ASN A 241 9.92 -8.25 1.76
C ASN A 241 10.54 -7.00 1.12
N VAL A 242 9.67 -6.08 0.72
CA VAL A 242 10.04 -4.67 0.49
C VAL A 242 10.56 -4.09 1.80
N PRO A 243 11.70 -3.35 1.82
CA PRO A 243 12.19 -2.70 3.02
C PRO A 243 11.07 -1.94 3.74
N SER A 244 10.96 -2.15 5.06
CA SER A 244 9.94 -1.59 5.96
C SER A 244 8.50 -2.09 5.82
N ALA A 245 8.15 -2.84 4.77
CA ALA A 245 6.82 -3.43 4.61
C ALA A 245 6.83 -4.93 4.92
N PRO A 246 5.67 -5.55 5.24
CA PRO A 246 5.54 -7.01 5.23
C PRO A 246 5.77 -7.58 3.81
N MET A 247 6.09 -8.87 3.73
CA MET A 247 6.18 -9.60 2.46
C MET A 247 4.79 -9.89 1.91
N CYS A 248 3.84 -10.29 2.77
CA CYS A 248 2.42 -10.34 2.44
C CYS A 248 1.57 -9.89 3.62
N ALA A 249 0.50 -9.17 3.31
CA ALA A 249 -0.51 -8.74 4.26
C ALA A 249 -1.80 -8.36 3.52
N CYS A 250 -2.85 -8.08 4.29
CA CYS A 250 -3.96 -7.26 3.82
C CYS A 250 -3.43 -5.98 3.20
N ILE A 251 -4.04 -5.57 2.10
CA ILE A 251 -3.47 -4.59 1.17
C ILE A 251 -3.21 -3.23 1.85
N GLU A 252 -3.98 -2.88 2.87
CA GLU A 252 -3.83 -1.68 3.70
C GLU A 252 -2.44 -1.59 4.34
N GLN A 253 -1.87 -2.73 4.74
CA GLN A 253 -0.56 -2.82 5.39
C GLN A 253 0.60 -2.92 4.38
N MET A 254 0.31 -3.01 3.09
CA MET A 254 1.29 -3.22 2.03
C MET A 254 1.76 -1.87 1.44
N PRO A 255 2.95 -1.83 0.79
CA PRO A 255 3.43 -0.61 0.16
C PRO A 255 2.56 -0.26 -1.04
N THR A 256 2.61 1.01 -1.43
CA THR A 256 1.99 1.45 -2.68
C THR A 256 2.86 1.01 -3.85
N VAL A 257 2.27 0.36 -4.85
CA VAL A 257 2.99 -0.21 -6.00
C VAL A 257 2.34 0.15 -7.32
N SER A 258 3.05 0.08 -8.45
CA SER A 258 2.46 0.39 -9.77
C SER A 258 1.58 -0.72 -10.34
N LYS A 259 1.73 -1.95 -9.86
CA LYS A 259 0.99 -3.12 -10.35
C LYS A 259 1.07 -4.29 -9.38
N ALA A 260 0.09 -5.18 -9.44
CA ALA A 260 0.20 -6.51 -8.85
C ALA A 260 -0.50 -7.55 -9.75
N GLY A 261 0.10 -8.73 -9.88
CA GLY A 261 -0.56 -9.91 -10.45
C GLY A 261 -1.77 -10.32 -9.60
N CYS A 262 -2.67 -11.11 -10.18
CA CYS A 262 -3.90 -11.52 -9.52
C CYS A 262 -4.11 -13.03 -9.63
N SER A 263 -4.60 -13.64 -8.56
CA SER A 263 -5.15 -14.99 -8.54
C SER A 263 -6.56 -14.99 -7.98
N ASP A 264 -7.39 -15.87 -8.54
CA ASP A 264 -8.75 -16.14 -8.10
C ASP A 264 -8.95 -17.65 -7.89
N VAL A 265 -10.03 -18.01 -7.20
CA VAL A 265 -10.35 -19.40 -6.86
C VAL A 265 -11.74 -19.77 -7.36
N SER A 266 -11.85 -20.96 -7.93
CA SER A 266 -13.11 -21.62 -8.25
C SER A 266 -13.22 -22.90 -7.44
N VAL A 267 -14.41 -23.14 -6.89
CA VAL A 267 -14.66 -24.27 -5.98
C VAL A 267 -15.88 -25.05 -6.44
N VAL A 268 -15.69 -26.36 -6.61
CA VAL A 268 -16.76 -27.32 -6.85
C VAL A 268 -16.89 -28.21 -5.61
N GLU A 269 -18.03 -28.11 -4.95
CA GLU A 269 -18.44 -28.99 -3.87
C GLU A 269 -19.58 -29.85 -4.41
N THR A 270 -19.52 -31.16 -4.19
CA THR A 270 -20.63 -32.04 -4.53
C THR A 270 -21.21 -32.60 -3.24
N TYR A 271 -22.51 -32.46 -3.08
CA TYR A 271 -23.29 -32.81 -1.91
C TYR A 271 -24.18 -34.01 -2.17
N LYS A 272 -24.65 -34.65 -1.10
CA LYS A 272 -25.70 -35.67 -1.15
C LYS A 272 -26.55 -35.61 0.12
N VAL A 273 -27.78 -36.08 0.03
CA VAL A 273 -28.66 -36.28 1.20
C VAL A 273 -28.43 -37.67 1.80
N VAL A 274 -28.22 -37.73 3.10
CA VAL A 274 -28.03 -38.99 3.86
C VAL A 274 -29.11 -39.11 4.93
N ASP A 275 -29.65 -40.31 5.08
CA ASP A 275 -30.52 -40.68 6.20
C ASP A 275 -29.70 -41.32 7.31
N ASP A 276 -29.78 -40.76 8.52
CA ASP A 276 -29.19 -41.34 9.73
C ASP A 276 -30.29 -41.59 10.78
N PRO A 277 -30.33 -42.79 11.41
CA PRO A 277 -31.37 -43.14 12.38
C PRO A 277 -31.48 -42.24 13.61
N VAL A 278 -30.46 -41.42 13.89
CA VAL A 278 -30.40 -40.53 15.05
C VAL A 278 -30.57 -39.07 14.64
N LYS A 279 -29.92 -38.63 13.56
CA LYS A 279 -29.95 -37.25 13.07
C LYS A 279 -31.10 -36.96 12.11
N GLY A 280 -31.74 -37.98 11.56
CA GLY A 280 -32.67 -37.85 10.44
C GLY A 280 -31.93 -37.52 9.13
N HIS A 281 -32.64 -36.90 8.19
CA HIS A 281 -32.07 -36.51 6.90
C HIS A 281 -31.18 -35.27 7.02
N TYR A 282 -29.91 -35.39 6.61
CA TYR A 282 -28.95 -34.28 6.58
C TYR A 282 -28.16 -34.27 5.26
N ILE A 283 -27.45 -33.17 5.01
CA ILE A 283 -26.60 -33.00 3.82
C ILE A 283 -25.13 -33.15 4.23
N GLU A 284 -24.36 -33.89 3.45
CA GLU A 284 -22.90 -33.97 3.56
C GLU A 284 -22.24 -33.86 2.19
N LEU A 285 -20.93 -33.64 2.17
CA LEU A 285 -20.13 -33.76 0.95
C LEU A 285 -20.13 -35.21 0.46
N ALA A 286 -20.45 -35.40 -0.81
CA ALA A 286 -20.35 -36.70 -1.47
C ALA A 286 -18.89 -37.09 -1.75
N LYS A 287 -18.01 -36.11 -1.94
CA LYS A 287 -16.58 -36.24 -2.21
C LYS A 287 -15.84 -34.97 -1.78
N ASP A 288 -14.51 -35.07 -1.70
CA ASP A 288 -13.63 -33.96 -1.42
C ASP A 288 -13.88 -32.78 -2.40
N PRO A 289 -13.88 -31.53 -1.93
CA PRO A 289 -14.10 -30.36 -2.77
C PRO A 289 -12.95 -30.21 -3.77
N VAL A 290 -13.27 -29.80 -4.99
CA VAL A 290 -12.26 -29.51 -6.02
C VAL A 290 -12.01 -28.01 -6.05
N VAL A 291 -10.78 -27.61 -5.69
CA VAL A 291 -10.34 -26.22 -5.64
C VAL A 291 -9.36 -25.96 -6.78
N THR A 292 -9.69 -24.98 -7.63
CA THR A 292 -8.84 -24.58 -8.77
C THR A 292 -8.48 -23.11 -8.68
N PHE A 293 -7.23 -22.78 -9.00
CA PHE A 293 -6.73 -21.40 -9.01
C PHE A 293 -6.50 -20.94 -10.44
N ASP A 294 -6.99 -19.76 -10.75
CA ASP A 294 -6.78 -19.08 -12.01
C ASP A 294 -6.05 -17.74 -11.78
N ASN A 295 -5.92 -16.95 -12.85
CA ASN A 295 -5.15 -15.70 -12.85
C ASN A 295 -6.04 -14.46 -13.07
N CYS A 296 -7.26 -14.45 -12.49
CA CYS A 296 -8.22 -13.37 -12.66
C CYS A 296 -8.47 -13.03 -14.14
N ARG A 297 -8.57 -14.06 -14.98
CA ARG A 297 -8.70 -13.93 -16.45
C ARG A 297 -7.61 -13.06 -17.08
N SER A 298 -6.39 -13.18 -16.57
CA SER A 298 -5.19 -12.42 -16.98
C SER A 298 -5.29 -10.90 -16.75
N GLN A 299 -6.16 -10.46 -15.84
CA GLN A 299 -6.19 -9.08 -15.34
C GLN A 299 -5.23 -8.91 -14.16
N ASP A 300 -4.75 -7.69 -13.94
CA ASP A 300 -4.06 -7.34 -12.70
C ASP A 300 -5.03 -7.20 -11.53
N LEU A 301 -4.50 -7.19 -10.31
CA LEU A 301 -5.28 -7.21 -9.08
C LEU A 301 -6.23 -6.03 -8.99
N LYS A 302 -5.76 -4.82 -9.36
CA LYS A 302 -6.56 -3.61 -9.32
C LYS A 302 -7.73 -3.69 -10.28
N THR A 303 -7.47 -4.04 -11.54
CA THR A 303 -8.49 -4.16 -12.58
C THR A 303 -9.54 -5.21 -12.22
N ALA A 304 -9.10 -6.38 -11.75
CA ALA A 304 -10.00 -7.46 -11.35
C ALA A 304 -10.85 -7.08 -10.13
N TYR A 305 -10.23 -6.45 -9.13
CA TYR A 305 -10.90 -5.99 -7.92
C TYR A 305 -11.97 -4.95 -8.24
N GLU A 306 -11.62 -3.88 -8.94
CA GLU A 306 -12.51 -2.74 -9.23
C GLU A 306 -13.62 -3.11 -10.24
N ALA A 307 -13.49 -4.24 -10.94
CA ALA A 307 -14.55 -4.79 -11.77
C ALA A 307 -15.65 -5.51 -10.95
N VAL A 308 -15.32 -5.98 -9.73
CA VAL A 308 -16.23 -6.73 -8.85
C VAL A 308 -16.70 -5.88 -7.68
N LYS A 309 -15.78 -5.13 -7.06
CA LYS A 309 -16.00 -4.29 -5.89
C LYS A 309 -16.32 -2.86 -6.30
N THR A 310 -17.13 -2.17 -5.48
CA THR A 310 -17.48 -0.75 -5.69
C THR A 310 -16.43 0.22 -5.15
N THR A 311 -15.41 -0.28 -4.48
CA THR A 311 -14.30 0.46 -3.86
C THR A 311 -13.06 0.42 -4.77
N GLN A 312 -12.15 1.37 -4.57
CA GLN A 312 -10.88 1.44 -5.31
C GLN A 312 -9.73 0.88 -4.46
N LEU A 313 -8.75 0.26 -5.11
CA LEU A 313 -7.50 -0.14 -4.46
C LEU A 313 -6.46 0.99 -4.56
N THR A 314 -6.34 1.77 -3.49
CA THR A 314 -5.46 2.95 -3.42
C THR A 314 -3.98 2.60 -3.34
N LYS A 315 -3.64 1.40 -2.88
CA LYS A 315 -2.27 0.88 -2.76
C LYS A 315 -1.68 0.37 -4.08
N ILE A 316 -2.43 0.44 -5.17
CA ILE A 316 -1.93 0.15 -6.51
C ILE A 316 -2.09 1.41 -7.37
N ALA A 317 -0.99 2.11 -7.62
CA ALA A 317 -0.91 3.20 -8.59
C ALA A 317 -1.29 2.66 -9.98
N ALA A 318 -2.00 3.45 -10.78
CA ALA A 318 -2.51 2.95 -12.07
C ALA A 318 -1.39 2.74 -13.11
N THR A 319 -0.29 3.49 -12.98
CA THR A 319 0.89 3.38 -13.86
C THR A 319 2.20 3.56 -13.09
N ASN A 320 3.33 3.32 -13.76
CA ASN A 320 4.66 3.60 -13.21
C ASN A 320 4.88 5.11 -13.05
N GLU A 321 4.40 5.94 -13.98
CA GLU A 321 4.52 7.39 -13.88
C GLU A 321 3.75 7.95 -12.67
N ASP A 322 2.57 7.39 -12.38
CA ASP A 322 1.81 7.74 -11.17
C ASP A 322 2.55 7.32 -9.90
N CYS A 323 3.26 6.19 -9.96
CA CYS A 323 4.06 5.66 -8.87
C CYS A 323 5.23 6.59 -8.53
N ASP A 324 6.01 6.99 -9.54
CA ASP A 324 7.12 7.94 -9.41
C ASP A 324 6.62 9.30 -8.90
N LYS A 325 5.51 9.78 -9.46
CA LYS A 325 4.91 11.05 -9.04
C LYS A 325 4.49 11.04 -7.57
N GLN A 326 3.92 9.94 -7.08
CA GLN A 326 3.57 9.83 -5.66
C GLN A 326 4.80 9.87 -4.75
N ALA A 327 5.87 9.17 -5.12
CA ALA A 327 7.13 9.20 -4.39
C ALA A 327 7.71 10.63 -4.34
N GLU A 328 7.69 11.34 -5.47
CA GLU A 328 8.12 12.75 -5.54
C GLU A 328 7.24 13.71 -4.74
N ASP A 329 5.91 13.55 -4.83
CA ASP A 329 4.94 14.39 -4.12
C ASP A 329 5.10 14.27 -2.60
N MET A 330 5.32 13.04 -2.10
CA MET A 330 5.65 12.83 -0.68
C MET A 330 6.96 13.51 -0.30
N ILE A 331 7.99 13.38 -1.13
CA ILE A 331 9.29 14.03 -0.91
C ILE A 331 9.15 15.56 -0.84
N ARG A 332 8.31 16.15 -1.71
CA ARG A 332 7.93 17.57 -1.66
C ARG A 332 7.19 17.92 -0.37
N GLU A 333 6.24 17.09 0.07
CA GLU A 333 5.48 17.28 1.32
C GLU A 333 6.40 17.30 2.56
N TYR A 334 7.41 16.44 2.60
CA TYR A 334 8.42 16.42 3.66
C TYR A 334 9.48 17.54 3.53
N GLY A 335 9.32 18.45 2.56
CA GLY A 335 10.20 19.61 2.37
C GLY A 335 11.53 19.29 1.67
N PHE A 336 11.68 18.07 1.15
CA PHE A 336 12.84 17.65 0.38
C PHE A 336 12.53 17.88 -1.11
N ALA A 337 12.55 19.11 -1.65
CA ALA A 337 12.38 19.24 -3.10
C ALA A 337 13.61 18.64 -3.82
N PRO A 338 13.45 17.76 -4.83
CA PRO A 338 14.53 17.47 -5.77
C PRO A 338 15.07 18.80 -6.30
N LYS A 339 16.39 18.88 -6.57
CA LYS A 339 16.98 20.08 -7.16
C LYS A 339 16.35 20.30 -8.53
N ASP A 340 15.35 21.16 -8.61
CA ASP A 340 14.77 21.59 -9.88
C ASP A 340 15.93 22.15 -10.72
N PRO A 341 16.26 21.54 -11.88
CA PRO A 341 17.36 21.97 -12.71
C PRO A 341 17.15 23.37 -13.28
N SER A 342 15.90 23.87 -13.31
CA SER A 342 15.57 25.26 -13.63
C SER A 342 15.77 26.21 -12.44
N MET A 343 15.83 25.71 -11.20
CA MET A 343 16.15 26.47 -9.99
C MET A 343 17.61 26.29 -9.59
N ASN A 344 18.47 27.17 -10.12
CA ASN A 344 19.89 27.16 -9.84
C ASN A 344 20.21 28.10 -8.67
N TRP A 345 20.29 27.58 -7.44
CA TRP A 345 20.58 28.39 -6.25
C TRP A 345 22.06 28.27 -5.84
N GLU A 346 22.79 29.37 -5.87
CA GLU A 346 24.19 29.43 -5.42
C GLU A 346 24.26 29.86 -3.94
N PRO A 347 24.77 29.02 -3.02
CA PRO A 347 24.84 29.36 -1.60
C PRO A 347 25.87 30.48 -1.35
N ILE A 348 25.51 31.51 -0.59
CA ILE A 348 26.40 32.63 -0.26
C ILE A 348 26.80 32.70 1.20
N ALA A 349 26.00 32.13 2.10
CA ALA A 349 26.29 32.03 3.52
C ALA A 349 25.33 31.04 4.19
N GLY A 350 25.80 30.32 5.19
CA GLY A 350 24.94 29.45 6.00
C GLY A 350 25.49 29.22 7.40
N ARG A 351 24.59 29.00 8.37
CA ARG A 351 24.95 28.80 9.78
C ARG A 351 24.12 27.66 10.39
N GLY A 352 24.73 26.97 11.36
CA GLY A 352 24.09 25.90 12.13
C GLY A 352 23.83 24.68 11.26
N ASN A 353 22.62 24.11 11.33
CA ASN A 353 22.24 22.95 10.51
C ASN A 353 22.14 23.25 9.00
N LEU A 354 22.16 24.54 8.61
CA LEU A 354 22.24 24.99 7.22
C LEU A 354 23.62 25.61 6.90
N ALA A 355 24.72 25.06 7.41
CA ALA A 355 26.06 25.65 7.25
C ALA A 355 26.57 25.64 5.79
N TYR A 356 26.98 26.81 5.29
CA TYR A 356 27.67 27.01 4.02
C TYR A 356 28.80 28.03 4.19
N PRO A 357 29.88 27.96 3.39
CA PRO A 357 30.93 28.98 3.41
C PRO A 357 30.36 30.37 3.17
N ILE A 358 30.84 31.35 3.95
CA ILE A 358 30.45 32.74 3.79
C ILE A 358 31.31 33.35 2.66
N LYS A 359 30.70 33.63 1.51
CA LYS A 359 31.34 34.34 0.40
C LYS A 359 31.56 35.81 0.73
N SER A 360 32.58 36.45 0.17
CA SER A 360 32.85 37.87 0.42
C SER A 360 31.77 38.76 -0.20
N ASN A 361 31.67 40.04 0.23
CA ASN A 361 30.75 40.97 -0.42
C ASN A 361 31.02 41.12 -1.93
N GLY A 362 32.29 41.09 -2.36
CA GLY A 362 32.64 41.13 -3.78
C GLY A 362 32.04 39.96 -4.56
N ASP A 363 32.16 38.75 -4.03
CA ASP A 363 31.60 37.54 -4.66
C ASP A 363 30.06 37.58 -4.68
N VAL A 364 29.42 38.06 -3.60
CA VAL A 364 27.96 38.20 -3.55
C VAL A 364 27.48 39.23 -4.57
N VAL A 365 28.19 40.34 -4.72
CA VAL A 365 27.89 41.36 -5.73
C VAL A 365 28.06 40.80 -7.14
N GLU A 366 29.14 40.05 -7.39
CA GLU A 366 29.36 39.40 -8.69
C GLU A 366 28.23 38.43 -9.04
N LEU A 367 27.85 37.55 -8.12
CA LEU A 367 26.74 36.62 -8.30
C LEU A 367 25.41 37.36 -8.55
N MET A 368 25.13 38.41 -7.77
CA MET A 368 23.94 39.21 -7.97
C MET A 368 23.95 39.97 -9.29
N ASN A 369 25.11 40.40 -9.79
CA ASN A 369 25.22 41.06 -11.11
C ASN A 369 25.02 40.04 -12.25
N GLN A 370 25.45 38.79 -12.07
CA GLN A 370 25.21 37.69 -13.02
C GLN A 370 23.77 37.17 -12.99
N SER A 371 23.12 37.18 -11.82
CA SER A 371 21.73 36.77 -11.64
C SER A 371 20.81 37.56 -12.56
N GLN A 372 19.98 36.86 -13.35
CA GLN A 372 18.99 37.51 -14.21
C GLN A 372 17.80 38.04 -13.41
N ASN A 373 17.42 37.33 -12.35
CA ASN A 373 16.22 37.63 -11.55
C ASN A 373 16.51 38.57 -10.38
N LYS A 374 17.77 38.70 -9.95
CA LYS A 374 18.22 39.50 -8.79
C LYS A 374 17.51 39.11 -7.49
N ILE A 375 17.34 37.80 -7.27
CA ILE A 375 16.66 37.22 -6.10
C ILE A 375 17.67 36.57 -5.17
N ILE A 376 17.49 36.81 -3.88
CA ILE A 376 18.15 36.07 -2.80
C ILE A 376 17.10 35.30 -2.02
N ARG A 377 17.26 33.98 -1.90
CA ARG A 377 16.44 33.14 -1.04
C ARG A 377 17.09 33.02 0.33
N ARG A 378 16.28 33.12 1.38
CA ARG A 378 16.67 32.80 2.75
C ARG A 378 15.84 31.64 3.28
N LYS A 379 16.52 30.57 3.71
CA LYS A 379 15.91 29.45 4.43
C LYS A 379 16.22 29.55 5.91
N CYS A 380 15.24 29.22 6.76
CA CYS A 380 15.39 29.20 8.21
C CYS A 380 14.60 28.04 8.82
N LEU A 381 15.28 27.11 9.51
CA LEU A 381 14.63 25.91 10.06
C LEU A 381 13.84 26.19 11.34
N GLU A 382 14.21 27.24 12.07
CA GLU A 382 13.67 27.56 13.40
C GLU A 382 12.86 28.87 13.41
N CYS A 383 12.53 29.40 12.24
CA CYS A 383 11.73 30.62 12.11
C CYS A 383 10.24 30.28 12.06
N ASP A 384 9.40 31.29 12.27
CA ASP A 384 7.96 31.16 12.04
C ASP A 384 7.69 30.74 10.58
N LEU A 385 6.53 30.15 10.31
CA LEU A 385 6.18 29.65 8.97
C LEU A 385 6.37 30.73 7.89
N SER A 386 5.98 31.98 8.18
CA SER A 386 6.15 33.13 7.28
C SER A 386 7.61 33.55 7.05
N HIS A 387 8.56 33.01 7.80
CA HIS A 387 9.98 33.38 7.73
C HIS A 387 10.89 32.18 7.48
N SER A 388 10.29 31.00 7.29
CA SER A 388 10.98 29.75 6.97
C SER A 388 11.58 29.74 5.56
N ASP A 389 10.95 30.47 4.63
CA ASP A 389 11.39 30.69 3.25
C ASP A 389 11.02 32.11 2.81
N ILE A 390 12.03 32.94 2.54
CA ILE A 390 11.85 34.34 2.14
C ILE A 390 12.64 34.62 0.87
N TYR A 391 12.01 35.30 -0.08
CA TYR A 391 12.64 35.76 -1.31
C TYR A 391 12.82 37.27 -1.24
N TYR A 392 14.07 37.71 -1.13
CA TYR A 392 14.51 39.10 -1.22
C TYR A 392 14.81 39.44 -2.68
N VAL A 393 14.07 40.40 -3.24
CA VAL A 393 14.17 40.77 -4.65
C VAL A 393 14.70 42.20 -4.76
N ARG A 394 15.76 42.44 -5.51
CA ARG A 394 16.21 43.81 -5.80
C ARG A 394 15.29 44.47 -6.82
N VAL A 395 14.88 45.71 -6.59
CA VAL A 395 14.01 46.45 -7.52
C VAL A 395 14.77 46.90 -8.77
N SER A 396 16.04 47.32 -8.61
CA SER A 396 16.91 47.62 -9.75
C SER A 396 17.21 46.37 -10.57
N LYS A 397 17.10 46.50 -11.90
CA LYS A 397 17.48 45.46 -12.88
C LYS A 397 18.94 45.55 -13.31
N GLY A 398 19.63 46.66 -12.99
CA GLY A 398 21.05 46.86 -13.31
C GLY A 398 21.97 46.22 -12.29
N ASP A 399 23.26 46.54 -12.40
CA ASP A 399 24.26 46.17 -11.40
C ASP A 399 23.90 46.73 -10.03
N LEU A 400 24.34 46.03 -8.97
CA LEU A 400 24.23 46.55 -7.62
C LEU A 400 25.01 47.87 -7.48
N PRO A 401 24.51 48.83 -6.68
CA PRO A 401 25.20 50.10 -6.46
C PRO A 401 26.63 49.92 -5.96
N GLU A 402 27.55 50.73 -6.47
CA GLU A 402 28.95 50.69 -6.04
C GLU A 402 29.07 50.96 -4.53
N GLY A 403 29.86 50.14 -3.84
CA GLY A 403 30.07 50.26 -2.39
C GLY A 403 28.93 49.71 -1.52
N PHE A 404 27.87 49.13 -2.09
CA PHE A 404 26.82 48.49 -1.29
C PHE A 404 27.31 47.15 -0.71
N ASP A 405 27.41 47.11 0.62
CA ASP A 405 27.76 45.90 1.38
C ASP A 405 26.51 45.03 1.64
N LEU A 406 26.00 44.41 0.57
CA LEU A 406 24.82 43.56 0.61
C LEU A 406 25.04 42.34 1.53
N GLN A 407 26.23 41.76 1.51
CA GLN A 407 26.59 40.63 2.36
C GLN A 407 26.38 40.98 3.84
N ASN A 408 27.07 42.01 4.34
CA ASN A 408 26.94 42.39 5.75
C ASN A 408 25.53 42.89 6.09
N THR A 409 24.86 43.55 5.14
CA THR A 409 23.46 43.97 5.29
C THR A 409 22.53 42.80 5.61
N LEU A 410 22.67 41.68 4.89
CA LEU A 410 21.86 40.48 5.12
C LEU A 410 22.29 39.71 6.38
N LEU A 411 23.60 39.61 6.64
CA LEU A 411 24.13 38.71 7.66
C LEU A 411 24.12 39.31 9.07
N ASP A 412 24.43 40.59 9.24
CA ASP A 412 24.68 41.19 10.55
C ASP A 412 24.23 42.66 10.72
N ARG A 413 23.91 43.39 9.64
CA ARG A 413 23.64 44.83 9.70
C ARG A 413 22.48 45.27 8.80
N TRP A 414 21.27 44.85 9.16
CA TRP A 414 20.03 45.15 8.44
C TRP A 414 19.58 46.61 8.61
N VAL A 415 20.27 47.55 7.95
CA VAL A 415 20.04 49.00 8.06
C VAL A 415 19.33 49.58 6.84
N GLU A 416 18.50 50.59 7.07
CA GLU A 416 18.01 51.44 5.99
C GLU A 416 19.09 52.44 5.57
N GLY A 417 19.20 52.69 4.26
CA GLY A 417 20.21 53.59 3.71
C GLY A 417 19.91 53.96 2.28
N GLU A 418 20.90 54.51 1.58
CA GLU A 418 20.75 54.96 0.18
C GLU A 418 20.40 53.84 -0.79
N HIS A 419 20.76 52.58 -0.47
CA HIS A 419 20.61 51.42 -1.36
C HIS A 419 19.82 50.25 -0.73
N ASN A 420 19.19 50.46 0.44
CA ASN A 420 18.45 49.42 1.17
C ASN A 420 17.16 49.97 1.82
N LYS A 421 16.27 50.54 1.01
CA LYS A 421 14.92 50.96 1.40
C LYS A 421 13.87 49.92 1.02
N PHE A 422 13.00 49.59 1.97
CA PHE A 422 11.96 48.61 1.78
C PHE A 422 10.91 49.07 0.76
N ASN A 423 10.53 48.19 -0.16
CA ASN A 423 9.64 48.44 -1.31
C ASN A 423 10.07 49.61 -2.21
N VAL A 424 11.36 49.97 -2.18
CA VAL A 424 11.97 50.98 -3.06
C VAL A 424 13.21 50.38 -3.71
N ASP A 425 14.12 49.85 -2.90
CA ASP A 425 15.36 49.20 -3.34
C ASP A 425 15.22 47.68 -3.39
N PHE A 426 14.39 47.12 -2.51
CA PHE A 426 14.10 45.69 -2.43
C PHE A 426 12.66 45.40 -2.03
N GLU A 427 12.18 44.22 -2.40
CA GLU A 427 10.85 43.68 -2.07
C GLU A 427 11.01 42.29 -1.44
N LEU A 428 10.05 41.88 -0.61
CA LEU A 428 10.06 40.58 0.06
C LEU A 428 8.80 39.78 -0.27
N TYR A 429 8.97 38.47 -0.46
CA TYR A 429 7.89 37.52 -0.77
C TYR A 429 8.12 36.19 -0.03
N ASN A 430 7.04 35.42 0.12
CA ASN A 430 7.09 34.03 0.59
C ASN A 430 6.95 32.99 -0.52
N ASP A 431 6.71 33.46 -1.74
CA ASP A 431 6.47 32.61 -2.91
C ASP A 431 7.43 33.04 -4.02
N TYR A 432 8.11 32.06 -4.61
CA TYR A 432 9.15 32.31 -5.62
C TYR A 432 8.55 32.83 -6.93
N GLU A 433 7.41 32.28 -7.35
CA GLU A 433 6.69 32.71 -8.55
C GLU A 433 6.20 34.16 -8.43
N ALA A 434 5.65 34.52 -7.26
CA ALA A 434 5.29 35.89 -6.94
C ALA A 434 6.51 36.82 -6.91
N ALA A 435 7.66 36.34 -6.43
CA ALA A 435 8.91 37.10 -6.44
C ALA A 435 9.42 37.35 -7.88
N LEU A 436 9.38 36.33 -8.74
CA LEU A 436 9.74 36.42 -10.16
C LEU A 436 8.84 37.42 -10.90
N LYS A 437 7.53 37.34 -10.65
CA LYS A 437 6.51 38.19 -11.30
C LYS A 437 6.37 39.57 -10.64
N ARG A 438 6.97 39.76 -9.46
CA ARG A 438 6.78 40.94 -8.60
C ARG A 438 5.30 41.23 -8.33
N ASP A 439 4.56 40.20 -7.93
CA ASP A 439 3.13 40.30 -7.66
C ASP A 439 2.88 41.17 -6.41
N GLU A 440 2.44 42.41 -6.63
CA GLU A 440 2.18 43.37 -5.57
C GLU A 440 1.18 42.89 -4.51
N SER A 441 0.28 41.95 -4.86
CA SER A 441 -0.70 41.39 -3.92
C SER A 441 -0.10 40.42 -2.90
N LYS A 442 1.12 39.92 -3.18
CA LYS A 442 1.87 38.98 -2.35
C LYS A 442 3.11 39.61 -1.70
N ARG A 443 3.43 40.84 -2.07
CA ARG A 443 4.56 41.61 -1.55
C ARG A 443 4.35 41.92 -0.07
N TRP A 444 5.40 41.74 0.75
CA TRP A 444 5.35 42.13 2.14
C TRP A 444 5.10 43.63 2.30
N THR A 445 4.35 44.02 3.33
CA THR A 445 3.96 45.41 3.56
C THR A 445 4.53 46.00 4.85
N TYR A 446 5.25 45.23 5.67
CA TYR A 446 5.88 45.74 6.89
C TYR A 446 7.37 45.37 6.96
N CYS A 447 8.21 46.37 7.22
CA CYS A 447 9.62 46.15 7.49
C CYS A 447 10.21 47.24 8.39
N ASN A 448 11.15 46.85 9.26
CA ASN A 448 11.95 47.75 10.07
C ASN A 448 13.43 47.32 10.05
N PHE A 449 14.29 48.18 10.58
CA PHE A 449 15.75 48.10 10.39
C PHE A 449 16.50 48.25 11.72
N HIS A 450 17.70 47.69 11.79
CA HIS A 450 18.58 47.74 12.95
C HIS A 450 20.06 47.51 12.59
N SER A 451 20.99 48.16 13.31
CA SER A 451 22.43 48.16 12.98
C SER A 451 23.26 47.02 13.57
N HIS A 452 22.67 46.13 14.37
CA HIS A 452 23.41 45.11 15.12
C HIS A 452 22.91 43.67 14.93
N ILE A 453 22.02 43.47 13.95
CA ILE A 453 21.46 42.17 13.58
C ILE A 453 21.25 42.16 12.07
N GLY A 454 21.27 40.96 11.48
CA GLY A 454 20.98 40.74 10.08
C GLY A 454 19.49 40.69 9.76
N PHE A 455 19.24 40.36 8.51
CA PHE A 455 17.91 40.25 7.92
C PHE A 455 17.02 39.22 8.64
N PRO A 456 15.68 39.37 8.67
CA PRO A 456 14.90 40.55 8.27
C PRO A 456 14.50 41.43 9.47
N ARG A 457 15.27 41.47 10.56
CA ARG A 457 14.83 42.07 11.84
C ARG A 457 13.40 41.64 12.23
N ASP A 458 12.44 42.58 12.20
CA ASP A 458 11.03 42.35 12.55
C ASP A 458 10.10 42.56 11.34
N CYS A 459 10.63 42.53 10.11
CA CYS A 459 9.82 42.61 8.91
C CYS A 459 8.87 41.41 8.82
N GLY A 460 7.69 41.59 8.23
CA GLY A 460 6.69 40.53 8.09
C GLY A 460 5.75 40.78 6.91
N PRO A 461 4.97 39.76 6.49
CA PRO A 461 4.10 39.86 5.33
C PRO A 461 3.13 41.04 5.38
N THR A 462 2.51 41.27 6.54
CA THR A 462 1.53 42.35 6.71
C THR A 462 1.76 43.22 7.94
N GLN A 463 2.54 42.73 8.92
CA GLN A 463 2.71 43.37 10.22
C GLN A 463 4.07 43.04 10.85
N TYR A 464 4.31 43.60 12.03
CA TYR A 464 5.49 43.35 12.87
C TYR A 464 5.62 41.87 13.24
N SER A 465 6.80 41.27 12.97
CA SER A 465 7.09 39.86 13.22
C SER A 465 8.48 39.68 13.85
N PRO A 466 8.59 39.72 15.19
CA PRO A 466 9.87 39.71 15.89
C PRO A 466 10.54 38.34 15.91
N HIS A 467 11.78 38.31 16.39
CA HIS A 467 12.55 37.07 16.67
C HIS A 467 12.88 36.19 15.46
N ASN A 468 12.71 36.67 14.23
CA ASN A 468 13.01 35.91 13.01
C ASN A 468 14.35 36.30 12.34
N TRP A 469 15.14 37.17 12.96
CA TRP A 469 16.42 37.67 12.44
C TRP A 469 17.59 36.70 12.66
N ASN A 470 18.70 36.93 11.93
CA ASN A 470 19.97 36.20 12.08
C ASN A 470 21.14 37.12 12.45
N LYS A 471 22.25 36.49 12.83
CA LYS A 471 23.55 37.15 13.06
C LYS A 471 24.67 36.17 12.74
N PHE A 472 25.67 36.49 11.93
CA PHE A 472 26.67 35.50 11.50
C PHE A 472 28.01 35.67 12.23
N TYR A 473 28.47 36.89 12.47
CA TYR A 473 29.83 37.11 12.99
C TYR A 473 29.93 37.18 14.52
N SER A 474 28.82 37.30 15.24
CA SER A 474 28.84 37.30 16.71
C SER A 474 27.53 36.82 17.32
N GLY A 475 27.59 36.33 18.56
CA GLY A 475 26.42 35.91 19.32
C GLY A 475 25.75 34.63 18.80
N TRP A 476 24.58 34.32 19.39
CA TRP A 476 23.69 33.24 18.97
C TRP A 476 22.89 33.65 17.72
N SER A 477 22.57 32.70 16.86
CA SER A 477 21.74 32.87 15.66
C SER A 477 21.01 31.57 15.35
N LYS A 478 19.91 31.70 14.62
CA LYS A 478 19.14 30.58 14.06
C LYS A 478 19.90 29.82 12.98
N ASP A 479 19.44 28.60 12.71
CA ASP A 479 19.81 27.79 11.55
C ASP A 479 19.28 28.42 10.25
N VAL A 480 20.14 29.19 9.57
CA VAL A 480 19.78 30.02 8.42
C VAL A 480 20.79 29.89 7.29
N ALA A 481 20.32 29.86 6.05
CA ALA A 481 21.14 29.98 4.86
C ALA A 481 20.57 30.95 3.85
N PHE A 482 21.47 31.55 3.07
CA PHE A 482 21.18 32.49 1.98
C PHE A 482 21.74 31.95 0.67
N PHE A 483 20.96 32.14 -0.39
CA PHE A 483 21.28 31.67 -1.73
C PHE A 483 20.95 32.75 -2.76
N VAL A 484 21.79 32.93 -3.77
CA VAL A 484 21.50 33.77 -4.94
C VAL A 484 20.83 32.91 -6.00
N ASP A 485 19.78 33.44 -6.63
CA ASP A 485 19.13 32.84 -7.77
C ASP A 485 19.98 33.01 -9.05
N MET A 486 20.44 31.91 -9.61
CA MET A 486 21.22 31.82 -10.85
C MET A 486 20.44 31.12 -11.96
N SER A 487 19.11 31.06 -11.83
CA SER A 487 18.20 30.51 -12.83
C SER A 487 18.07 31.45 -14.03
N ASP A 488 17.78 30.90 -15.21
CA ASP A 488 17.42 31.70 -16.37
C ASP A 488 16.08 32.44 -16.12
N ASN A 489 15.85 33.56 -16.82
CA ASN A 489 14.63 34.35 -16.67
C ASN A 489 13.41 33.62 -17.27
N VAL A 490 12.83 32.69 -16.50
CA VAL A 490 11.70 31.84 -16.91
C VAL A 490 10.42 32.66 -17.17
N ALA A 491 10.34 33.90 -16.68
CA ALA A 491 9.18 34.77 -16.85
C ALA A 491 8.96 35.25 -18.31
N ALA A 492 9.89 35.00 -19.24
CA ALA A 492 9.76 35.36 -20.65
C ALA A 492 9.23 34.22 -21.55
N THR A 493 8.97 33.03 -21.01
CA THR A 493 8.59 31.84 -21.79
C THR A 493 7.20 31.26 -21.44
N ALA A 494 6.36 32.00 -20.70
CA ALA A 494 4.96 31.63 -20.45
C ALA A 494 3.98 32.57 -21.15
#